data_AF-A0A957TJ14-F1
#
_entry.id   AF-A0A957TJ14-F1
#
_cell.length_a   1.000
_cell.length_b   1.000
_cell.length_c   1.000
_cell.angle_alpha   90.00
_cell.angle_beta   90.00
_cell.angle_gamma   90.00
#
_symmetry.space_group_name_H-M   'P 1'
#
loop_
_entity.id
_entity.type
_entity.pdbx_description
1 polymer ?
#
loop_
_entity_poly.entity_id
_entity_poly.type
_entity_poly.pdbx_seq_one_letter_code
_entity_poly.pdbx_strand_id
1 'polypeptide(L)'
;MKSARYRLWLVLFLVLLLAGCMRPTPRRARDNTTLLPSAAVAPPPKPPAHNNNEDVVLSTNMLLALTAELHEGEAEHMDQATLMALVQAGEMHEAFTEAFAAGDELFETQFNALDGVGANVGQGLRFTQVPRADLDGQDEWANHFPLRITGPNAEACNQCHNSPVDDGAGTAIHNNTRDPGHTGIASQFIVRSAPHIFAMGALQVLAEEMTEEL
;
A
#
# COMPACT_ATOMS: atom_id res chain seq x y z
N MET A 1 57.90 7.14 4.07
CA MET A 1 56.97 8.22 4.47
C MET A 1 55.47 7.86 4.41
N LYS A 2 55.07 6.56 4.32
CA LYS A 2 53.63 6.16 4.27
C LYS A 2 53.01 5.73 5.62
N SER A 3 53.80 5.48 6.68
CA SER A 3 53.27 4.96 7.96
C SER A 3 52.76 6.04 8.93
N ALA A 4 53.16 7.30 8.77
CA ALA A 4 52.72 8.39 9.66
C ALA A 4 51.25 8.81 9.44
N ARG A 5 50.74 8.68 8.20
CA ARG A 5 49.37 9.06 7.86
C ARG A 5 48.32 8.07 8.38
N TYR A 6 48.66 6.79 8.47
CA TYR A 6 47.76 5.76 9.02
C TYR A 6 47.55 5.89 10.53
N ARG A 7 48.58 6.32 11.27
CA ARG A 7 48.50 6.50 12.73
C ARG A 7 47.59 7.67 13.12
N LEU A 8 47.55 8.74 12.31
CA LEU A 8 46.68 9.88 12.59
C LEU A 8 45.20 9.55 12.34
N TRP A 9 44.90 8.76 11.30
CA TRP A 9 43.53 8.30 11.03
C TRP A 9 43.01 7.32 12.10
N LEU A 10 43.85 6.41 12.59
CA LEU A 10 43.44 5.46 13.63
C LEU A 10 43.11 6.17 14.95
N VAL A 11 43.88 7.20 15.32
CA VAL A 11 43.63 7.99 16.54
C VAL A 11 42.35 8.82 16.40
N LEU A 12 42.10 9.42 15.23
CA LEU A 12 40.89 10.19 15.00
C LEU A 12 39.62 9.32 15.04
N PHE A 13 39.70 8.10 14.51
CA PHE A 13 38.60 7.12 14.53
C PHE A 13 38.32 6.62 15.95
N LEU A 14 39.35 6.40 16.77
CA LEU A 14 39.19 5.98 18.17
C LEU A 14 38.59 7.09 19.04
N VAL A 15 38.93 8.36 18.79
CA VAL A 15 38.36 9.51 19.51
C VAL A 15 36.88 9.71 19.17
N LEU A 16 36.49 9.50 17.91
CA LEU A 16 35.08 9.57 17.50
C LEU A 16 34.23 8.42 18.08
N LEU A 17 34.79 7.22 18.19
CA LEU A 17 34.13 6.07 18.83
C LEU A 17 33.92 6.28 20.33
N LEU A 18 34.85 6.97 21.01
CA LEU A 18 34.72 7.27 22.45
C LEU A 18 33.82 8.49 22.72
N ALA A 19 33.71 9.43 21.79
CA ALA A 19 32.79 10.58 21.89
C ALA A 19 31.31 10.22 21.61
N GLY A 20 31.04 9.07 20.99
CA GLY A 20 29.70 8.58 20.68
C GLY A 20 28.89 8.02 21.86
N CYS A 21 29.48 7.90 23.05
CA CYS A 21 28.80 7.48 24.27
C CYS A 21 27.98 8.63 24.90
N MET A 22 27.16 9.32 24.11
CA MET A 22 26.09 10.15 24.64
C MET A 22 25.03 9.23 25.25
N ARG A 23 25.02 9.16 26.58
CA ARG A 23 23.97 8.47 27.34
C ARG A 23 22.61 9.01 26.90
N PRO A 24 21.65 8.15 26.52
CA PRO A 24 20.31 8.62 26.23
C PRO A 24 19.77 9.34 27.46
N THR A 25 19.36 10.60 27.27
CA THR A 25 18.60 11.33 28.29
C THR A 25 17.38 10.48 28.65
N PRO A 26 17.11 10.23 29.94
CA PRO A 26 15.91 9.50 30.33
C PRO A 26 14.70 10.29 29.80
N ARG A 27 13.93 9.67 28.90
CA ARG A 27 12.62 10.18 28.50
C ARG A 27 11.82 10.36 29.78
N ARG A 28 11.53 11.62 30.12
CA ARG A 28 10.60 11.99 31.17
C ARG A 28 9.29 11.27 30.86
N ALA A 29 8.91 10.31 31.70
CA ALA A 29 7.60 9.70 31.64
C ALA A 29 6.57 10.84 31.66
N ARG A 30 5.77 10.95 30.60
CA ARG A 30 4.60 11.82 30.63
C ARG A 30 3.62 11.16 31.61
N ASP A 31 3.46 11.77 32.79
CA ASP A 31 2.36 11.48 33.68
C ASP A 31 1.06 11.74 32.92
N ASN A 32 0.37 10.67 32.55
CA ASN A 32 -0.88 10.70 31.80
C ASN A 32 -2.11 10.82 32.73
N THR A 33 -1.91 11.29 33.96
CA THR A 33 -2.90 11.18 35.05
C THR A 33 -3.94 12.30 35.08
N THR A 34 -4.02 13.13 34.04
CA THR A 34 -5.10 14.13 33.89
C THR A 34 -5.66 14.16 32.47
N LEU A 35 -6.07 12.99 31.96
CA LEU A 35 -7.10 12.95 30.92
C LEU A 35 -8.45 13.11 31.61
N LEU A 36 -8.97 14.34 31.58
CA LEU A 36 -10.39 14.59 31.82
C LEU A 36 -11.20 13.66 30.90
N PRO A 37 -12.30 13.05 31.37
CA PRO A 37 -13.16 12.26 30.51
C PRO A 37 -13.64 13.17 29.38
N SER A 38 -13.15 12.92 28.17
CA SER A 38 -13.70 13.53 26.96
C SER A 38 -15.15 13.09 26.91
N ALA A 39 -16.06 14.03 27.11
CA ALA A 39 -17.48 13.78 26.90
C ALA A 39 -17.61 13.24 25.47
N ALA A 40 -18.07 11.99 25.34
CA ALA A 40 -18.37 11.39 24.06
C ALA A 40 -19.40 12.29 23.36
N VAL A 41 -18.92 13.14 22.44
CA VAL A 41 -19.79 13.87 21.53
C VAL A 41 -20.43 12.79 20.67
N ALA A 42 -21.73 12.59 20.84
CA ALA A 42 -22.49 11.69 19.98
C ALA A 42 -22.25 12.10 18.52
N PRO A 43 -21.98 11.15 17.61
CA PRO A 43 -21.83 11.48 16.20
C PRO A 43 -23.10 12.21 15.73
N PRO A 44 -22.97 13.18 14.81
CA PRO A 44 -24.13 13.86 14.26
C PRO A 44 -25.12 12.83 13.69
N PRO A 45 -26.43 13.07 13.82
CA PRO A 45 -27.44 12.16 13.29
C PRO A 45 -27.21 11.99 11.79
N LYS A 46 -27.05 10.73 11.37
CA LYS A 46 -26.83 10.37 9.97
C LYS A 46 -28.02 10.88 9.14
N PRO A 47 -27.79 11.47 7.96
CA PRO A 47 -28.88 11.74 7.02
C PRO A 47 -29.66 10.44 6.73
N PRO A 48 -30.98 10.53 6.50
CA PRO A 48 -31.79 9.34 6.27
C PRO A 48 -31.21 8.52 5.11
N ALA A 49 -31.08 7.21 5.33
CA ALA A 49 -30.69 6.27 4.30
C ALA A 49 -31.72 6.34 3.16
N HIS A 50 -31.30 6.90 2.03
CA HIS A 50 -32.09 6.87 0.81
C HIS A 50 -32.14 5.41 0.32
N ASN A 51 -33.31 4.79 0.41
CA ASN A 51 -33.57 3.41 -0.02
C ASN A 51 -33.69 3.32 -1.55
N ASN A 52 -32.61 3.64 -2.25
CA ASN A 52 -32.59 3.71 -3.72
C ASN A 52 -31.95 2.46 -4.35
N ASN A 53 -31.89 1.33 -3.64
CA ASN A 53 -31.05 0.19 -4.02
C ASN A 53 -31.36 -0.36 -5.42
N GLU A 54 -32.59 -0.23 -5.92
CA GLU A 54 -32.97 -0.65 -7.27
C GLU A 54 -32.47 0.34 -8.35
N ASP A 55 -32.53 1.66 -8.09
CA ASP A 55 -32.10 2.71 -9.04
C ASP A 55 -30.56 2.82 -9.14
N VAL A 56 -29.85 2.57 -8.03
CA VAL A 56 -28.37 2.63 -7.98
C VAL A 56 -27.73 1.46 -8.73
N VAL A 57 -28.30 0.25 -8.61
CA VAL A 57 -27.80 -0.95 -9.33
C VAL A 57 -28.02 -0.82 -10.84
N LEU A 58 -29.19 -0.30 -11.25
CA LEU A 58 -29.47 -0.02 -12.66
C LEU A 58 -28.51 1.04 -13.24
N SER A 59 -28.21 2.09 -12.45
CA SER A 59 -27.28 3.16 -12.83
C SER A 59 -25.82 2.69 -12.94
N THR A 60 -25.37 1.76 -12.09
CA THR A 60 -23.96 1.33 -12.06
C THR A 60 -23.63 0.42 -13.24
N ASN A 61 -24.54 -0.49 -13.61
CA ASN A 61 -24.38 -1.34 -14.78
C ASN A 61 -24.42 -0.55 -16.10
N MET A 62 -25.30 0.45 -16.19
CA MET A 62 -25.36 1.34 -17.35
C MET A 62 -24.11 2.22 -17.46
N LEU A 63 -23.56 2.66 -16.32
CA LEU A 63 -22.30 3.41 -16.29
C LEU A 63 -21.11 2.56 -16.76
N LEU A 64 -20.99 1.32 -16.28
CA LEU A 64 -19.93 0.41 -16.75
C LEU A 64 -20.05 0.14 -18.26
N ALA A 65 -21.26 -0.10 -18.76
CA ALA A 65 -21.50 -0.33 -20.18
C ALA A 65 -21.08 0.89 -21.03
N LEU A 66 -21.42 2.10 -20.59
CA LEU A 66 -20.98 3.33 -21.26
C LEU A 66 -19.47 3.54 -21.16
N THR A 67 -18.85 3.22 -20.01
CA THR A 67 -17.40 3.28 -19.87
C THR A 67 -16.72 2.33 -20.86
N ALA A 68 -17.25 1.12 -21.04
CA ALA A 68 -16.71 0.13 -21.98
C ALA A 68 -16.89 0.53 -23.46
N GLU A 69 -17.88 1.37 -23.78
CA GLU A 69 -18.02 1.94 -25.13
C GLU A 69 -17.02 3.09 -25.39
N LEU A 70 -16.54 3.75 -24.34
CA LEU A 70 -15.73 4.98 -24.44
C LEU A 70 -14.24 4.76 -24.14
N HIS A 71 -13.88 3.69 -23.43
CA HIS A 71 -12.52 3.39 -22.99
C HIS A 71 -12.22 1.91 -23.20
N GLU A 72 -10.94 1.59 -23.35
CA GLU A 72 -10.42 0.23 -23.36
C GLU A 72 -9.85 -0.10 -21.97
N GLY A 73 -9.71 -1.40 -21.64
CA GLY A 73 -8.97 -1.80 -20.43
C GLY A 73 -7.48 -1.54 -20.65
N GLU A 74 -6.80 -1.00 -19.64
CA GLU A 74 -5.36 -0.74 -19.72
C GLU A 74 -4.54 -2.00 -19.37
N ALA A 75 -5.13 -2.95 -18.64
CA ALA A 75 -4.41 -4.13 -18.17
C ALA A 75 -4.28 -5.23 -19.22
N GLU A 76 -3.04 -5.52 -19.62
CA GLU A 76 -2.72 -6.71 -20.41
C GLU A 76 -2.74 -7.98 -19.54
N HIS A 77 -3.30 -9.06 -20.08
CA HIS A 77 -3.39 -10.35 -19.40
C HIS A 77 -2.39 -11.33 -19.98
N MET A 78 -1.55 -11.90 -19.11
CA MET A 78 -0.65 -13.01 -19.46
C MET A 78 -1.24 -14.35 -18.99
N ASP A 79 -1.24 -15.34 -19.88
CA ASP A 79 -1.62 -16.71 -19.52
C ASP A 79 -0.43 -17.44 -18.86
N GLN A 80 -0.63 -17.88 -17.61
CA GLN A 80 0.35 -18.67 -16.87
C GLN A 80 0.71 -19.97 -17.62
N ALA A 81 -0.21 -20.56 -18.39
CA ALA A 81 0.07 -21.77 -19.16
C ALA A 81 1.19 -21.56 -20.20
N THR A 82 1.28 -20.35 -20.79
CA THR A 82 2.34 -19.98 -21.73
C THR A 82 3.71 -20.01 -21.05
N LEU A 83 3.83 -19.41 -19.86
CA LEU A 83 5.07 -19.44 -19.08
C LEU A 83 5.47 -20.87 -18.68
N MET A 84 4.49 -21.69 -18.31
CA MET A 84 4.72 -23.09 -17.96
C MET A 84 5.14 -23.95 -19.15
N ALA A 85 4.65 -23.65 -20.34
CA ALA A 85 5.08 -24.33 -21.56
C ALA A 85 6.58 -24.08 -21.84
N LEU A 86 7.05 -22.83 -21.69
CA LEU A 86 8.47 -22.49 -21.83
C LEU A 86 9.34 -23.24 -20.81
N VAL A 87 8.92 -23.26 -19.55
CA VAL A 87 9.59 -24.03 -18.48
C VAL A 87 9.68 -25.52 -18.85
N GLN A 88 8.59 -26.13 -19.32
CA GLN A 88 8.55 -27.54 -19.72
C GLN A 88 9.41 -27.83 -20.95
N ALA A 89 9.58 -26.86 -21.84
CA ALA A 89 10.47 -26.94 -23.01
C ALA A 89 11.96 -26.77 -22.65
N GLY A 90 12.28 -26.43 -21.40
CA GLY A 90 13.65 -26.15 -20.95
C GLY A 90 14.12 -24.71 -21.20
N GLU A 91 13.21 -23.82 -21.59
CA GLU A 91 13.45 -22.41 -21.93
C GLU A 91 13.29 -21.49 -20.70
N MET A 92 13.93 -21.87 -19.59
CA MET A 92 13.77 -21.20 -18.28
C MET A 92 14.11 -19.71 -18.32
N HIS A 93 15.12 -19.32 -19.11
CA HIS A 93 15.53 -17.92 -19.20
C HIS A 93 14.47 -17.06 -19.92
N GLU A 94 13.84 -17.60 -20.95
CA GLU A 94 12.77 -16.93 -21.68
C GLU A 94 11.53 -16.82 -20.80
N ALA A 95 11.12 -17.92 -20.15
CA ALA A 95 10.02 -17.91 -19.18
C ALA A 95 10.22 -16.84 -18.09
N PHE A 96 11.44 -16.72 -17.56
CA PHE A 96 11.78 -15.68 -16.59
C PHE A 96 11.68 -14.27 -17.17
N THR A 97 12.24 -14.05 -18.36
CA THR A 97 12.27 -12.72 -19.00
C THR A 97 10.86 -12.23 -19.31
N GLU A 98 10.01 -13.10 -19.85
CA GLU A 98 8.60 -12.80 -20.13
C GLU A 98 7.82 -12.49 -18.84
N ALA A 99 7.96 -13.34 -17.81
CA ALA A 99 7.29 -13.12 -16.54
C ALA A 99 7.76 -11.83 -15.85
N PHE A 100 9.06 -11.50 -15.95
CA PHE A 100 9.63 -10.28 -15.40
C PHE A 100 9.06 -9.05 -16.12
N ALA A 101 9.07 -9.04 -17.45
CA ALA A 101 8.55 -7.92 -18.23
C ALA A 101 7.04 -7.69 -18.01
N ALA A 102 6.24 -8.77 -17.93
CA ALA A 102 4.82 -8.64 -17.62
C ALA A 102 4.56 -8.14 -16.20
N GLY A 103 5.41 -8.55 -15.24
CA GLY A 103 5.34 -8.04 -13.87
C GLY A 103 5.66 -6.55 -13.78
N ASP A 104 6.67 -6.09 -14.53
CA ASP A 104 7.08 -4.68 -14.64
C ASP A 104 5.93 -3.82 -15.21
N GLU A 105 5.33 -4.25 -16.33
CA GLU A 105 4.19 -3.55 -16.93
C GLU A 105 2.98 -3.51 -15.98
N LEU A 106 2.64 -4.64 -15.34
CA LEU A 106 1.57 -4.72 -14.36
C LEU A 106 1.79 -3.77 -13.17
N PHE A 107 3.05 -3.52 -12.80
CA PHE A 107 3.41 -2.66 -11.69
C PHE A 107 3.14 -1.17 -11.97
N GLU A 108 3.34 -0.77 -13.22
CA GLU A 108 3.22 0.61 -13.69
C GLU A 108 1.86 0.94 -14.33
N THR A 109 1.10 -0.09 -14.70
CA THR A 109 -0.24 0.05 -15.30
C THR A 109 -1.16 0.89 -14.43
N GLN A 110 -1.70 1.97 -15.01
CA GLN A 110 -2.75 2.78 -14.40
C GLN A 110 -4.11 2.17 -14.69
N PHE A 111 -4.53 1.27 -13.81
CA PHE A 111 -5.79 0.54 -13.97
C PHE A 111 -6.98 1.49 -13.96
N ASN A 112 -8.00 1.16 -14.76
CA ASN A 112 -9.25 1.90 -14.82
C ASN A 112 -10.45 1.05 -14.34
N ALA A 113 -11.66 1.62 -14.39
CA ALA A 113 -12.85 0.94 -13.89
C ALA A 113 -13.18 -0.37 -14.63
N LEU A 114 -12.78 -0.50 -15.90
CA LEU A 114 -12.93 -1.72 -16.71
C LEU A 114 -11.97 -2.81 -16.27
N ASP A 115 -10.78 -2.43 -15.80
CA ASP A 115 -9.79 -3.33 -15.21
C ASP A 115 -10.17 -3.77 -13.78
N GLY A 116 -11.28 -3.24 -13.23
CA GLY A 116 -11.82 -3.63 -11.94
C GLY A 116 -11.17 -2.96 -10.73
N VAL A 117 -10.33 -1.92 -10.92
CA VAL A 117 -9.63 -1.26 -9.82
C VAL A 117 -10.52 -0.32 -9.00
N GLY A 118 -10.14 -0.05 -7.74
CA GLY A 118 -10.79 0.90 -6.85
C GLY A 118 -12.04 0.34 -6.15
N ALA A 119 -12.71 1.16 -5.36
CA ALA A 119 -14.00 0.84 -4.73
C ALA A 119 -14.89 2.08 -4.72
N ASN A 120 -16.21 1.91 -4.57
CA ASN A 120 -17.09 3.06 -4.47
C ASN A 120 -16.79 3.86 -3.19
N VAL A 121 -16.25 5.08 -3.35
CA VAL A 121 -15.95 5.99 -2.24
C VAL A 121 -16.76 7.29 -2.35
N GLY A 122 -17.93 7.21 -2.99
CA GLY A 122 -18.90 8.30 -3.11
C GLY A 122 -18.55 9.30 -4.21
N GLN A 123 -19.54 10.10 -4.63
CA GLN A 123 -19.37 11.21 -5.59
C GLN A 123 -18.73 10.80 -6.94
N GLY A 124 -18.90 9.55 -7.36
CA GLY A 124 -18.28 9.01 -8.58
C GLY A 124 -16.78 8.74 -8.46
N LEU A 125 -16.19 8.91 -7.28
CA LEU A 125 -14.79 8.64 -7.02
C LEU A 125 -14.57 7.16 -6.69
N ARG A 126 -13.39 6.66 -7.07
CA ARG A 126 -12.96 5.27 -6.81
C ARG A 126 -11.79 5.15 -5.84
N PHE A 127 -11.14 6.28 -5.53
CA PHE A 127 -9.92 6.32 -4.74
C PHE A 127 -9.97 7.38 -3.63
N THR A 128 -9.30 7.09 -2.51
CA THR A 128 -9.14 7.97 -1.35
C THR A 128 -7.91 7.54 -0.54
N GLN A 129 -7.13 8.51 -0.06
CA GLN A 129 -6.00 8.24 0.84
C GLN A 129 -6.42 7.89 2.27
N VAL A 130 -7.65 8.22 2.65
CA VAL A 130 -8.20 7.99 4.00
C VAL A 130 -9.36 7.01 3.91
N PRO A 131 -9.45 5.99 4.79
CA PRO A 131 -10.61 5.11 4.87
C PRO A 131 -11.90 5.94 5.03
N ARG A 132 -12.90 5.69 4.19
CA ARG A 132 -14.20 6.38 4.19
C ARG A 132 -15.20 5.66 5.10
N ALA A 133 -14.89 5.62 6.39
CA ALA A 133 -15.75 4.99 7.39
C ALA A 133 -17.13 5.66 7.53
N ASP A 134 -17.27 6.86 6.98
CA ASP A 134 -18.54 7.59 6.84
C ASP A 134 -19.46 7.03 5.74
N LEU A 135 -18.96 6.12 4.88
CA LEU A 135 -19.71 5.48 3.79
C LEU A 135 -20.04 4.03 4.16
N ASP A 136 -21.05 3.83 4.99
CA ASP A 136 -21.52 2.57 5.59
C ASP A 136 -22.89 2.12 5.05
N GLY A 137 -23.22 2.49 3.82
CA GLY A 137 -24.31 1.92 3.03
C GLY A 137 -23.99 0.55 2.42
N GLN A 138 -24.96 -0.03 1.71
CA GLN A 138 -24.74 -1.25 0.94
C GLN A 138 -23.79 -0.95 -0.23
N ASP A 139 -22.77 -1.78 -0.43
CA ASP A 139 -21.70 -1.62 -1.45
C ASP A 139 -20.84 -0.34 -1.31
N GLU A 140 -20.93 0.33 -0.17
CA GLU A 140 -20.08 1.47 0.18
C GLU A 140 -18.82 1.04 0.94
N TRP A 141 -17.81 1.91 0.97
CA TRP A 141 -16.47 1.63 1.47
C TRP A 141 -16.42 0.97 2.86
N ALA A 142 -17.19 1.40 3.84
CA ALA A 142 -17.10 0.86 5.20
C ALA A 142 -17.66 -0.57 5.32
N ASN A 143 -18.48 -1.00 4.36
CA ASN A 143 -19.07 -2.34 4.30
C ASN A 143 -18.55 -3.18 3.12
N HIS A 144 -17.50 -2.73 2.41
CA HIS A 144 -17.02 -3.45 1.24
C HIS A 144 -16.36 -4.78 1.64
N PHE A 145 -16.42 -5.76 0.73
CA PHE A 145 -15.74 -7.03 0.88
C PHE A 145 -14.68 -7.21 -0.22
N PRO A 146 -13.44 -7.63 0.12
CA PRO A 146 -12.94 -7.88 1.47
C PRO A 146 -12.75 -6.59 2.27
N LEU A 147 -12.86 -6.68 3.61
CA LEU A 147 -12.56 -5.56 4.50
C LEU A 147 -11.12 -5.09 4.28
N ARG A 148 -10.95 -3.77 4.12
CA ARG A 148 -9.64 -3.14 3.93
C ARG A 148 -9.34 -2.16 5.05
N ILE A 149 -8.14 -2.31 5.60
CA ILE A 149 -7.59 -1.44 6.64
C ILE A 149 -7.21 -0.05 6.07
N THR A 150 -7.04 0.06 4.75
CA THR A 150 -6.63 1.29 4.06
C THR A 150 -7.61 1.62 2.96
N GLY A 151 -7.77 2.91 2.63
CA GLY A 151 -8.51 3.34 1.44
C GLY A 151 -7.99 2.69 0.14
N PRO A 152 -8.79 2.65 -0.94
CA PRO A 152 -8.28 2.38 -2.28
C PRO A 152 -7.48 3.64 -2.68
N ASN A 153 -6.18 3.65 -2.47
CA ASN A 153 -5.41 4.91 -2.43
C ASN A 153 -4.62 5.21 -3.70
N ALA A 154 -4.61 4.30 -4.67
CA ALA A 154 -3.84 4.42 -5.90
C ALA A 154 -4.45 3.55 -7.01
N GLU A 155 -4.23 3.97 -8.26
CA GLU A 155 -4.66 3.23 -9.47
C GLU A 155 -3.50 2.46 -10.12
N ALA A 156 -2.27 2.60 -9.62
CA ALA A 156 -1.10 1.83 -10.01
C ALA A 156 -0.21 1.53 -8.79
N CYS A 157 0.60 0.49 -8.85
CA CYS A 157 1.44 0.09 -7.72
C CYS A 157 2.57 1.08 -7.48
N ASN A 158 3.20 1.55 -8.56
CA ASN A 158 4.28 2.53 -8.51
C ASN A 158 3.86 3.88 -7.90
N GLN A 159 2.58 4.26 -7.85
CA GLN A 159 2.15 5.51 -7.19
C GLN A 159 2.53 5.56 -5.70
N CYS A 160 2.58 4.40 -5.03
CA CYS A 160 3.07 4.31 -3.65
C CYS A 160 4.52 3.83 -3.54
N HIS A 161 5.06 3.21 -4.58
CA HIS A 161 6.34 2.50 -4.57
C HIS A 161 7.28 3.01 -5.68
N ASN A 162 7.77 4.24 -5.54
CA ASN A 162 8.44 4.98 -6.63
C ASN A 162 9.74 5.72 -6.26
N SER A 163 10.27 5.55 -5.05
CA SER A 163 11.47 6.29 -4.63
C SER A 163 12.62 5.38 -4.18
N PRO A 164 13.82 5.50 -4.77
CA PRO A 164 14.24 6.47 -5.80
C PRO A 164 13.86 6.10 -7.25
N VAL A 165 13.35 4.89 -7.45
CA VAL A 165 12.90 4.31 -8.72
C VAL A 165 11.62 3.52 -8.46
N ASP A 166 10.97 3.03 -9.50
CA ASP A 166 9.90 2.05 -9.39
C ASP A 166 10.35 0.83 -8.55
N ASP A 167 9.41 0.22 -7.83
CA ASP A 167 9.62 -0.73 -6.71
C ASP A 167 10.26 -0.14 -5.43
N GLY A 168 10.58 1.15 -5.46
CA GLY A 168 11.14 1.88 -4.34
C GLY A 168 10.17 2.06 -3.17
N ALA A 169 10.66 2.70 -2.11
CA ALA A 169 9.79 3.13 -1.03
C ALA A 169 8.97 4.36 -1.44
N GLY A 170 7.82 4.55 -0.81
CA GLY A 170 7.05 5.79 -0.97
C GLY A 170 7.68 6.95 -0.21
N THR A 171 7.57 8.15 -0.77
CA THR A 171 7.89 9.38 -0.01
C THR A 171 6.79 9.67 1.01
N ALA A 172 6.99 10.69 1.87
CA ALA A 172 6.04 11.02 2.92
C ALA A 172 4.62 11.37 2.40
N ILE A 173 4.49 11.86 1.16
CA ILE A 173 3.20 12.16 0.53
C ILE A 173 2.45 10.90 0.06
N HIS A 174 3.15 9.77 -0.07
CA HIS A 174 2.61 8.46 -0.42
C HIS A 174 2.33 7.59 0.83
N ASN A 175 2.44 8.17 2.03
CA ASN A 175 2.08 7.46 3.26
C ASN A 175 0.58 7.15 3.26
N ASN A 176 0.23 5.92 3.60
CA ASN A 176 -1.15 5.47 3.60
C ASN A 176 -1.78 5.63 5.00
N THR A 177 -2.99 6.20 5.05
CA THR A 177 -3.78 6.30 6.29
C THR A 177 -4.58 5.02 6.48
N ARG A 178 -4.50 4.46 7.68
CA ARG A 178 -5.03 3.14 7.99
C ARG A 178 -5.94 3.17 9.21
N ASP A 179 -6.98 2.36 9.21
CA ASP A 179 -7.83 2.04 10.36
C ASP A 179 -7.71 0.56 10.71
N PRO A 180 -6.65 0.13 11.43
CA PRO A 180 -6.41 -1.28 11.71
C PRO A 180 -7.50 -1.95 12.55
N GLY A 181 -8.20 -1.15 13.36
CA GLY A 181 -9.28 -1.64 14.22
C GLY A 181 -10.65 -1.59 13.55
N HIS A 182 -10.76 -1.08 12.32
CA HIS A 182 -12.03 -0.84 11.63
C HIS A 182 -13.03 -0.06 12.50
N THR A 183 -12.53 0.91 13.25
CA THR A 183 -13.32 1.67 14.23
C THR A 183 -14.09 2.83 13.60
N GLY A 184 -13.64 3.31 12.44
CA GLY A 184 -14.10 4.54 11.81
C GLY A 184 -13.75 5.82 12.57
N ILE A 185 -12.99 5.72 13.66
CA ILE A 185 -12.62 6.86 14.49
C ILE A 185 -11.29 7.42 13.98
N ALA A 186 -11.35 8.53 13.23
CA ALA A 186 -10.19 9.14 12.59
C ALA A 186 -8.99 9.41 13.53
N SER A 187 -9.25 9.70 14.82
CA SER A 187 -8.18 9.91 15.81
C SER A 187 -7.43 8.64 16.20
N GLN A 188 -7.93 7.46 15.84
CA GLN A 188 -7.29 6.17 16.04
C GLN A 188 -6.58 5.67 14.77
N PHE A 189 -6.71 6.38 13.65
CA PHE A 189 -6.05 6.01 12.41
C PHE A 189 -4.53 6.18 12.55
N ILE A 190 -3.79 5.30 11.88
CA ILE A 190 -2.34 5.35 11.82
C ILE A 190 -1.88 5.68 10.40
N VAL A 191 -0.74 6.35 10.29
CA VAL A 191 -0.10 6.67 9.00
C VAL A 191 1.17 5.85 8.87
N ARG A 192 1.35 5.17 7.73
CA ARG A 192 2.51 4.31 7.47
C ARG A 192 3.09 4.59 6.09
N SER A 193 4.41 4.58 6.00
CA SER A 193 5.13 4.63 4.72
C SER A 193 4.99 3.31 3.97
N ALA A 194 4.91 3.42 2.64
CA ALA A 194 5.06 2.27 1.75
C ALA A 194 6.53 1.83 1.78
N PRO A 195 6.84 0.58 2.18
CA PRO A 195 8.22 0.08 2.13
C PRO A 195 8.67 -0.05 0.67
N HIS A 196 9.97 -0.20 0.44
CA HIS A 196 10.41 -0.71 -0.86
C HIS A 196 9.90 -2.15 -1.02
N ILE A 197 9.63 -2.53 -2.26
CA ILE A 197 9.32 -3.93 -2.60
C ILE A 197 10.34 -4.55 -3.54
N PHE A 198 11.34 -3.77 -3.95
CA PHE A 198 12.46 -4.24 -4.75
C PHE A 198 13.05 -5.53 -4.17
N ALA A 199 13.13 -6.56 -5.02
CA ALA A 199 13.64 -7.89 -4.71
C ALA A 199 12.97 -8.63 -3.52
N MET A 200 11.74 -8.25 -3.12
CA MET A 200 10.98 -8.97 -2.08
C MET A 200 10.77 -10.45 -2.42
N GLY A 201 10.69 -10.81 -3.70
CA GLY A 201 10.57 -12.21 -4.14
C GLY A 201 11.74 -13.08 -3.67
N ALA A 202 12.97 -12.56 -3.67
CA ALA A 202 14.13 -13.30 -3.17
C ALA A 202 14.06 -13.54 -1.65
N LEU A 203 13.52 -12.57 -0.90
CA LEU A 203 13.28 -12.74 0.54
C LEU A 203 12.17 -13.76 0.81
N GLN A 204 11.13 -13.79 -0.02
CA GLN A 204 10.07 -14.79 0.05
C GLN A 204 10.61 -16.20 -0.22
N VAL A 205 11.37 -16.38 -1.31
CA VAL A 205 11.99 -17.67 -1.63
C VAL A 205 12.93 -18.12 -0.51
N LEU A 206 13.76 -17.23 0.02
CA LEU A 206 14.61 -17.54 1.17
C LEU A 206 13.79 -17.94 2.41
N ALA A 207 12.68 -17.24 2.67
CA ALA A 207 11.79 -17.58 3.78
C ALA A 207 11.14 -18.96 3.59
N GLU A 208 10.70 -19.27 2.37
CA GLU A 208 10.15 -20.58 2.00
C GLU A 208 11.21 -21.67 2.20
N GLU A 209 12.43 -21.50 1.67
CA GLU A 209 13.56 -22.42 1.86
C GLU A 209 13.90 -22.65 3.34
N MET A 210 13.88 -21.58 4.16
CA MET A 210 14.16 -21.69 5.60
C MET A 210 13.04 -22.35 6.40
N THR A 211 11.82 -22.44 5.84
CA THR A 211 10.64 -23.00 6.51
C THR A 211 10.20 -24.35 5.97
N GLU A 212 10.78 -24.82 4.87
CA GLU A 212 10.41 -26.09 4.23
C GLU A 212 10.54 -27.30 5.16
N GLU A 213 11.48 -27.26 6.13
CA GLU A 213 11.76 -28.35 7.08
C GLU A 213 11.19 -28.13 8.51
N LEU A 214 10.46 -27.04 8.77
CA LEU A 214 9.90 -26.73 10.10
C LEU A 214 8.48 -27.29 10.30
#